data_AF-A0ABD1LGK7-F1
#
_entry.id   AF-A0ABD1LGK7-F1
#
_cell.length_a   1.000
_cell.length_b   1.000
_cell.length_c   1.000
_cell.angle_alpha   90.00
_cell.angle_beta   90.00
_cell.angle_gamma   90.00
#
_symmetry.space_group_name_H-M   'P 1'
#
loop_
_entity.id
_entity.type
_entity.pdbx_description
1 polymer ?
#
loop_
_entity_poly.entity_id
_entity_poly.type
_entity_poly.pdbx_seq_one_letter_code
_entity_poly.pdbx_strand_id
1 'polypeptide(L)' 'MCLLSVIGGTARFNAKQRKLFYQHYFPWAVHAGMQCNDLMCVYYEQHFHEDLEDVRRKLAIVPALAVS' A
#
# COMPACT_ATOMS: atom_id res chain seq x y z
N MET A 1 1.77 -6.12 13.57
CA MET A 1 2.84 -6.94 12.95
C MET A 1 3.54 -6.25 11.78
N CYS A 2 2.94 -5.28 11.09
CA CYS A 2 3.55 -4.66 9.91
C CYS A 2 4.69 -3.65 10.18
N LEU A 3 4.67 -2.96 11.33
CA LEU A 3 5.63 -1.89 11.65
C LEU A 3 7.07 -2.39 11.71
N LEU A 4 7.30 -3.54 12.35
CA LEU A 4 8.63 -4.15 12.47
C LEU A 4 9.21 -4.55 11.11
N SER A 5 8.36 -5.02 10.19
CA SER A 5 8.75 -5.36 8.82
C SER A 5 9.19 -4.13 8.02
N VAL A 6 8.52 -2.98 8.20
CA VAL A 6 8.92 -1.72 7.55
C VAL A 6 10.27 -1.24 8.07
N ILE A 7 10.47 -1.28 9.39
CA ILE A 7 11.74 -0.86 10.02
C ILE A 7 12.88 -1.79 9.59
N GLY A 8 12.68 -3.11 9.66
CA GLY A 8 13.70 -4.09 9.24
C GLY A 8 14.00 -4.07 7.74
N GLY A 9 12.97 -3.88 6.90
CA GLY A 9 13.13 -3.81 5.44
C GLY A 9 13.88 -2.55 4.99
N THR A 10 13.53 -1.39 5.56
CA THR A 10 14.19 -0.12 5.22
C THR A 10 15.62 -0.03 5.74
N ALA A 11 15.99 -0.81 6.76
CA ALA A 11 17.38 -0.91 7.23
C ALA A 11 18.33 -1.50 6.17
N ARG A 12 17.82 -2.30 5.22
CA ARG A 12 18.60 -2.91 4.13
C ARG A 12 18.71 -2.01 2.88
N PHE A 13 18.01 -0.86 2.84
CA PHE A 13 17.97 0.01 1.66
C PHE A 13 19.26 0.82 1.48
N ASN A 14 19.66 1.02 0.22
CA ASN A 14 20.71 1.96 -0.14
C ASN A 14 20.21 3.42 0.04
N ALA A 15 21.11 4.40 0.18
CA ALA A 15 20.76 5.80 0.45
C ALA A 15 19.76 6.40 -0.55
N LYS A 16 19.88 6.05 -1.84
CA LYS A 16 18.92 6.46 -2.89
C LYS A 16 17.53 5.87 -2.68
N GLN A 17 17.44 4.57 -2.37
CA GLN A 17 16.18 3.87 -2.12
C GLN A 17 15.50 4.38 -0.85
N ARG A 18 16.28 4.64 0.20
CA ARG A 18 15.77 5.20 1.44
C ARG A 18 15.19 6.61 1.23
N LYS A 19 15.89 7.46 0.47
CA LYS A 19 15.39 8.79 0.11
C LYS A 19 14.07 8.70 -0.67
N LEU A 20 14.02 7.86 -1.71
CA LEU A 20 12.80 7.65 -2.50
C LEU A 20 11.64 7.11 -1.65
N PHE A 21 11.92 6.15 -0.77
CA PHE A 21 10.94 5.57 0.15
C PHE A 21 10.34 6.64 1.05
N TYR A 22 11.16 7.41 1.78
CA TYR A 22 10.65 8.41 2.70
C TYR A 22 10.01 9.62 2.01
N GLN A 23 10.43 9.96 0.78
CA GLN A 23 9.88 11.11 0.06
C GLN A 23 8.56 10.81 -0.66
N HIS A 24 8.42 9.63 -1.26
CA HIS A 24 7.27 9.32 -2.12
C HIS A 24 6.40 8.20 -1.56
N TYR A 25 7.00 7.05 -1.23
CA TYR A 25 6.24 5.86 -0.87
C TYR A 25 5.68 5.91 0.55
N PHE A 26 6.40 6.47 1.51
CA PHE A 26 5.96 6.52 2.90
C PHE A 26 4.75 7.44 3.09
N PRO A 27 4.73 8.69 2.58
CA PRO A 27 3.55 9.54 2.66
C PRO A 27 2.34 8.95 1.91
N TRP A 28 2.57 8.36 0.74
CA TRP A 28 1.52 7.66 -0.01
C TRP A 28 0.94 6.48 0.78
N ALA A 29 1.78 5.63 1.35
CA ALA A 29 1.34 4.44 2.08
C ALA A 29 0.51 4.81 3.30
N VAL A 30 0.90 5.87 4.01
CA VAL A 30 0.12 6.41 5.14
C VAL A 30 -1.23 6.96 4.67
N HIS A 31 -1.25 7.76 3.60
CA HIS A 31 -2.48 8.32 3.07
C HIS A 31 -3.44 7.22 2.56
N ALA A 32 -2.93 6.28 1.77
CA ALA A 32 -3.71 5.17 1.24
C ALA A 32 -4.23 4.25 2.35
N GLY A 33 -3.41 3.95 3.37
CA GLY A 33 -3.81 3.12 4.50
C GLY A 33 -4.84 3.80 5.42
N MET A 34 -4.83 5.14 5.51
CA MET A 34 -5.84 5.89 6.27
C MET A 34 -7.18 6.01 5.53
N GLN A 35 -7.17 5.94 4.19
CA GLN A 35 -8.37 6.09 3.37
C GLN A 35 -9.03 4.75 3.01
N CYS A 36 -8.27 3.64 3.05
CA CYS A 36 -8.80 2.34 2.67
C CYS A 36 -9.79 1.79 3.71
N ASN A 37 -10.68 0.91 3.26
CA ASN A 37 -11.53 0.14 4.16
C ASN A 37 -10.71 -0.94 4.91
N ASP A 38 -11.28 -1.57 5.94
CA ASP A 38 -10.63 -2.67 6.65
C ASP A 38 -10.45 -3.89 5.71
N LEU A 39 -9.22 -4.04 5.20
CA LEU A 39 -8.84 -5.09 4.25
C LEU A 39 -8.83 -6.50 4.85
N MET A 40 -8.80 -6.63 6.19
CA MET A 40 -8.81 -7.92 6.86
C MET A 40 -10.22 -8.51 6.94
N CYS A 41 -11.26 -7.67 6.85
CA CYS A 41 -12.66 -8.08 6.94
C CYS A 41 -13.35 -8.19 5.57
N VAL A 42 -12.59 -8.16 4.48
CA VAL A 42 -13.12 -8.32 3.12
C VAL A 42 -13.25 -9.81 2.78
N TYR A 43 -14.42 -10.23 2.30
CA TYR A 43 -14.63 -11.59 1.81
C TYR A 43 -14.24 -11.69 0.33
N TYR A 44 -12.97 -11.99 0.09
CA TYR A 44 -12.38 -11.91 -1.25
C TYR A 44 -12.99 -12.90 -2.24
N GLU A 45 -13.45 -14.08 -1.80
CA GLU A 45 -14.03 -15.09 -2.70
C GLU A 45 -15.24 -14.57 -3.50
N GLN A 46 -16.01 -13.62 -2.95
CA GLN A 46 -17.15 -13.03 -3.66
C GLN A 46 -16.74 -12.07 -4.78
N HIS A 47 -15.52 -11.53 -4.73
CA HIS A 47 -15.05 -10.46 -5.61
C HIS A 47 -14.17 -10.99 -6.76
N PHE A 48 -13.90 -12.30 -6.83
CA PHE A 48 -13.02 -12.90 -7.84
C PHE A 48 -13.52 -12.76 -9.28
N HIS A 49 -14.82 -12.56 -9.46
CA HIS A 49 -15.45 -12.35 -10.76
C HIS A 49 -15.51 -10.88 -11.16
N GLU A 50 -15.24 -9.97 -10.22
CA GLU A 50 -15.32 -8.53 -10.44
C GLU A 50 -14.01 -8.00 -11.04
N ASP A 51 -14.11 -6.85 -11.71
CA ASP A 51 -12.93 -6.15 -12.19
C ASP A 51 -12.10 -5.62 -11.01
N LEU A 52 -10.78 -5.74 -11.13
CA LEU A 52 -9.85 -5.35 -10.07
C LEU A 52 -9.98 -3.86 -9.72
N GLU A 53 -10.18 -2.99 -10.71
CA GLU A 53 -10.27 -1.55 -10.48
C GLU A 53 -11.58 -1.18 -9.78
N ASP A 54 -12.67 -1.92 -10.03
CA ASP A 54 -13.93 -1.75 -9.30
C ASP A 54 -13.79 -2.15 -7.83
N VAL A 55 -13.17 -3.30 -7.56
CA VAL A 55 -12.91 -3.74 -6.17
C VAL A 55 -11.98 -2.74 -5.47
N ARG A 56 -10.96 -2.25 -6.17
CA ARG A 56 -10.01 -1.26 -5.66
C ARG A 56 -10.70 0.05 -5.26
N ARG A 57 -11.62 0.53 -6.11
CA ARG A 57 -12.46 1.71 -5.82
C ARG A 57 -13.36 1.47 -4.62
N LYS A 58 -14.03 0.31 -4.54
CA LYS A 58 -14.90 -0.06 -3.41
C LYS A 58 -14.14 -0.10 -2.08
N LEU A 59 -12.90 -0.56 -2.10
CA LEU A 59 -12.04 -0.64 -0.92
C LEU A 59 -11.22 0.63 -0.66
N ALA A 60 -11.41 1.68 -1.47
CA ALA A 60 -10.70 2.95 -1.39
C ALA A 60 -9.16 2.80 -1.41
N ILE A 61 -8.64 1.83 -2.18
CA ILE A 61 -7.20 1.58 -2.30
C ILE A 61 -6.60 2.50 -3.36
N VAL A 62 -5.87 3.52 -2.92
CA VAL A 62 -5.17 4.44 -3.83
C VAL A 62 -3.87 3.81 -4.36
N PRO A 63 -3.65 3.66 -5.68
CA PRO A 63 -2.39 3.14 -6.23
C PRO A 63 -1.21 4.04 -5.96
N ALA A 64 -0.02 3.44 -5.77
CA ALA A 64 1.23 4.19 -5.74
C ALA A 64 1.56 4.69 -7.14
N LEU A 65 2.08 5.90 -7.24
CA LEU A 65 2.68 6.39 -8.47
C LEU A 65 3.89 5.50 -8.82
N ALA A 66 3.89 4.96 -10.04
CA ALA A 66 5.06 4.28 -10.59
C ALA A 66 6.13 5.34 -10.87
N VAL A 67 7.06 5.51 -9.93
CA VAL A 67 8.25 6.35 -10.15
C VAL A 67 9.21 5.51 -11.01
N SER A 68 9.25 5.82 -12.30
CA SER A 68 10.14 5.19 -13.28
C SER A 68 11.57 5.70 -13.19
#